data_AF-A0A951AY34-F1
#
_entry.id   AF-A0A951AY34-F1
#
_cell.length_a   1.000
_cell.length_b   1.000
_cell.length_c   1.000
_cell.angle_alpha   90.00
_cell.angle_beta   90.00
_cell.angle_gamma   90.00
#
_symmetry.space_group_name_H-M   'P 1'
#
loop_
_entity.id
_entity.type
_entity.pdbx_description
1 polymer ?
#
loop_
_entity_poly.entity_id
_entity_poly.type
_entity_poly.pdbx_seq_one_letter_code
_entity_poly.pdbx_strand_id
1 'polypeptide(L)' 'PAGVRVAVTGAGQNGVFRHAGMEGALAKDWSPDAIAGITTPADGLNSDIHGTAAYRAHLIGVMARRAVARA' A
#
# COMPACT_ATOMS: atom_id res chain seq x y z
N PRO A 1 2.15 12.93 16.84
CA PRO A 1 1.35 11.73 16.55
C PRO A 1 2.23 10.46 16.59
N ALA A 2 1.93 9.50 17.48
CA ALA A 2 2.63 8.22 17.57
C ALA A 2 1.86 7.12 16.80
N GLY A 3 2.58 6.10 16.30
CA GLY A 3 2.01 4.90 15.68
C GLY A 3 2.40 4.68 14.22
N VAL A 4 2.09 3.48 13.72
CA VAL A 4 2.44 3.04 12.36
C VAL A 4 1.72 3.87 11.30
N ARG A 5 2.45 4.29 10.25
CA ARG A 5 1.92 5.00 9.10
C ARG A 5 2.39 4.36 7.80
N VAL A 6 1.46 4.20 6.86
CA VAL A 6 1.72 3.62 5.55
C VAL A 6 1.31 4.63 4.49
N ALA A 7 2.30 5.21 3.80
CA ALA A 7 2.09 6.15 2.71
C ALA A 7 2.38 5.45 1.37
N VAL A 8 1.44 5.60 0.42
CA VAL A 8 1.55 5.05 -0.93
C VAL A 8 1.84 6.19 -1.90
N THR A 9 2.96 6.10 -2.61
CA THR A 9 3.41 7.10 -3.59
C THR A 9 3.37 6.53 -5.01
N GLY A 10 3.18 7.40 -6.01
CA GLY A 10 3.23 7.02 -7.43
C GLY A 10 2.07 6.17 -7.96
N ALA A 11 1.07 5.85 -7.12
CA ALA A 11 -0.09 5.05 -7.54
C ALA A 11 -1.40 5.84 -7.66
N GLY A 12 -1.61 6.87 -6.82
CA GLY A 12 -2.86 7.63 -6.80
C GLY A 12 -2.95 8.70 -7.88
N GLN A 13 -4.16 8.91 -8.42
CA GLN A 13 -4.47 10.02 -9.34
C GLN A 13 -4.36 11.38 -8.65
N ASN A 14 -4.72 11.45 -7.37
CA ASN A 14 -4.67 12.67 -6.56
C ASN A 14 -3.38 12.76 -5.72
N GLY A 15 -2.30 12.08 -6.13
CA GLY A 15 -1.02 12.07 -5.44
C GLY A 15 -0.89 11.01 -4.35
N VAL A 16 -0.07 11.32 -3.33
CA VAL A 16 0.22 10.42 -2.20
C VAL A 16 -1.01 10.25 -1.31
N PHE A 17 -1.24 9.03 -0.82
CA PHE A 17 -2.33 8.75 0.12
C PHE A 17 -1.90 7.77 1.22
N ARG A 18 -2.69 7.71 2.29
CA ARG A 18 -2.47 6.80 3.42
C ARG A 18 -3.29 5.53 3.28
N HIS A 19 -2.70 4.39 3.61
CA HIS A 19 -3.38 3.09 3.54
C HIS A 19 -3.83 2.61 4.93
N ALA A 20 -5.01 3.06 5.37
CA ALA A 20 -5.54 2.77 6.72
C ALA A 20 -5.61 1.27 7.07
N GLY A 21 -5.97 0.40 6.10
CA GLY A 21 -6.03 -1.05 6.34
C GLY A 21 -4.68 -1.65 6.74
N MET A 22 -3.60 -1.28 6.04
CA MET A 22 -2.25 -1.74 6.35
C MET A 22 -1.72 -1.11 7.64
N GLU A 23 -2.03 0.17 7.91
CA GLU A 23 -1.69 0.81 9.18
C GLU A 23 -2.29 0.06 10.38
N GLY A 24 -3.56 -0.35 10.28
CA GLY A 24 -4.24 -1.09 11.33
C GLY A 24 -3.67 -2.50 11.53
N ALA A 25 -3.27 -3.19 10.46
CA ALA A 25 -2.66 -4.51 10.55
C ALA A 25 -1.24 -4.44 11.15
N LEU A 26 -0.40 -3.54 10.64
CA LEU A 26 0.98 -3.38 11.10
C LEU A 26 1.08 -2.83 12.53
N ALA A 27 0.08 -2.08 12.99
CA ALA A 27 0.01 -1.67 14.39
C ALA A 27 -0.24 -2.84 15.35
N LYS A 28 -0.83 -3.94 14.88
CA LYS A 28 -1.08 -5.16 15.67
C LYS A 28 0.07 -6.16 15.56
N ASP A 29 0.62 -6.30 14.37
CA ASP A 29 1.74 -7.19 14.09
C ASP A 29 2.67 -6.54 13.05
N TRP A 30 3.88 -6.17 13.47
CA TRP A 30 4.88 -5.57 12.59
C TRP A 30 5.62 -6.65 11.81
N SER A 31 4.93 -7.24 10.82
CA SER A 31 5.47 -8.28 9.96
C SER A 31 4.99 -8.09 8.50
N PRO A 32 5.77 -8.56 7.49
CA PRO A 32 5.31 -8.54 6.10
C PRO A 32 4.04 -9.38 5.89
N ASP A 33 3.86 -10.44 6.68
CA ASP A 33 2.73 -11.36 6.56
C ASP A 33 1.42 -10.73 7.05
N ALA A 34 1.49 -9.81 8.03
CA ALA A 34 0.33 -9.08 8.55
C ALA A 34 -0.47 -8.33 7.46
N ILE A 35 0.19 -7.96 6.35
CA ILE A 35 -0.42 -7.21 5.24
C ILE A 35 -0.56 -8.02 3.95
N ALA A 36 -0.20 -9.32 3.95
CA ALA A 36 -0.18 -10.14 2.73
C ALA A 36 -1.56 -10.34 2.11
N GLY A 37 -2.62 -10.39 2.91
CA GLY A 37 -4.01 -10.56 2.47
C GLY A 37 -4.77 -9.24 2.26
N ILE A 38 -4.15 -8.08 2.46
CA ILE A 38 -4.82 -6.80 2.32
C ILE A 38 -4.83 -6.38 0.86
N THR A 39 -6.04 -6.26 0.29
CA THR A 39 -6.25 -5.79 -1.08
C THR A 39 -6.47 -4.28 -1.12
N THR A 40 -5.82 -3.60 -2.06
CA THR A 40 -6.10 -2.20 -2.37
C THR A 40 -7.07 -2.11 -3.55
N PRO A 41 -8.17 -1.33 -3.47
CA PRO A 41 -9.05 -1.12 -4.62
C PRO A 41 -8.31 -0.35 -5.73
N ALA A 42 -8.66 -0.64 -6.98
CA ALA A 42 -8.08 0.05 -8.13
C ALA A 42 -8.66 1.46 -8.34
N ASP A 43 -9.78 1.77 -7.68
CA ASP A 43 -10.45 3.06 -7.78
C ASP A 43 -9.54 4.21 -7.32
N GLY A 44 -9.45 5.25 -8.13
CA GLY A 44 -8.59 6.40 -7.86
C GLY A 44 -7.09 6.16 -8.08
N LEU A 45 -6.70 5.00 -8.65
CA LEU A 45 -5.32 4.75 -9.07
C LEU A 45 -5.06 5.10 -10.53
N ASN A 46 -3.82 5.46 -10.84
CA ASN A 46 -3.40 5.81 -12.19
C ASN A 46 -3.46 4.61 -13.15
N SER A 47 -3.84 4.87 -14.38
CA SER A 47 -3.73 3.93 -15.49
C SER A 47 -3.13 4.67 -16.68
N ASP A 48 -1.93 4.26 -17.10
CA ASP A 48 -1.15 4.91 -18.15
C ASP A 48 -0.30 3.90 -18.93
N ILE A 49 0.60 4.39 -19.78
CA ILE A 49 1.52 3.56 -20.59
C ILE A 49 2.44 2.66 -19.75
N HIS A 50 2.60 2.90 -18.45
CA HIS A 50 3.45 2.13 -17.56
C HIS A 50 2.69 1.01 -16.83
N GLY A 51 1.36 1.07 -16.80
CA GLY A 51 0.56 0.02 -16.18
C GLY A 51 -0.86 0.44 -15.87
N THR A 52 -1.71 -0.58 -15.71
CA THR A 52 -3.12 -0.42 -15.36
C THR A 52 -3.31 -0.09 -13.87
N ALA A 53 -4.47 0.49 -13.53
CA ALA A 53 -4.85 0.71 -12.14
C ALA A 53 -4.86 -0.60 -11.32
N ALA A 54 -5.32 -1.71 -11.90
CA ALA A 54 -5.29 -3.04 -11.26
C ALA A 54 -3.86 -3.53 -10.99
N TYR A 55 -2.93 -3.31 -11.93
CA TYR A 55 -1.52 -3.63 -11.73
C TYR A 55 -0.91 -2.79 -10.60
N ARG A 56 -1.22 -1.49 -10.53
CA ARG A 56 -0.76 -0.62 -9.44
C ARG A 56 -1.34 -1.05 -8.09
N ALA A 57 -2.63 -1.39 -8.03
CA ALA A 57 -3.27 -1.93 -6.83
C ALA A 57 -2.53 -3.17 -6.30
N HIS A 58 -2.16 -4.10 -7.18
CA HIS A 58 -1.36 -5.26 -6.81
C HIS A 58 0.04 -4.88 -6.31
N LEU A 59 0.72 -3.97 -7.03
CA LEU A 59 2.08 -3.53 -6.67
C LEU A 59 2.15 -2.83 -5.31
N ILE A 60 1.11 -2.11 -4.89
CA ILE A 60 1.05 -1.48 -3.57
C ILE A 60 1.28 -2.53 -2.47
N GLY A 61 0.58 -3.66 -2.53
CA GLY A 61 0.76 -4.76 -1.57
C GLY A 61 2.16 -5.37 -1.63
N VAL A 62 2.70 -5.58 -2.83
CA VAL A 62 4.07 -6.12 -3.00
C VAL A 62 5.12 -5.19 -2.40
N MET A 63 5.03 -3.89 -2.70
CA MET A 63 6.00 -2.90 -2.22
C MET A 63 5.88 -2.65 -0.72
N ALA A 64 4.66 -2.63 -0.18
CA ALA A 64 4.45 -2.50 1.26
C ALA A 64 5.11 -3.66 2.03
N ARG A 65 4.97 -4.91 1.58
CA ARG A 65 5.65 -6.07 2.19
C ARG A 65 7.17 -5.93 2.17
N ARG A 66 7.72 -5.51 1.02
CA ARG A 66 9.17 -5.29 0.87
C ARG A 66 9.67 -4.16 1.77
N ALA A 67 8.87 -3.12 1.96
CA ALA A 67 9.21 -2.01 2.85
C ALA A 67 9.24 -2.49 4.31
N VAL A 68 8.22 -3.20 4.78
CA VAL A 68 8.16 -3.74 6.15
C VAL A 68 9.31 -4.70 6.44
N ALA A 69 9.67 -5.56 5.48
CA ALA A 69 10.80 -6.49 5.63
C ALA A 69 12.17 -5.81 5.79
N ARG A 70 12.27 -4.51 5.47
CA ARG A 70 13.50 -3.72 5.55
C ARG A 70 13.43 -2.58 6.57
N ALA A 71 12.31 -2.45 7.28
CA ALA A 71 12.02 -1.33 8.17
C ALA A 71 12.54 -1.56 9.60
#